data_AF-A0A086YNK1-F1
#
_entry.id   AF-A0A086YNK1-F1
#
_cell.length_a   1.000
_cell.length_b   1.000
_cell.length_c   1.000
_cell.angle_alpha   90.00
_cell.angle_beta   90.00
_cell.angle_gamma   90.00
#
_symmetry.space_group_name_H-M   'P 1'
#
loop_
_entity.id
_entity.type
_entity.pdbx_description
1 polymer ?
#
loop_
_entity_poly.entity_id
_entity_poly.type
_entity_poly.pdbx_seq_one_letter_code
_entity_poly.pdbx_strand_id
1 'polypeptide(L)'
;MSTETPAIKMDELLKRLFHLSKKPLINLLNALYDDYLDETAQVDYGSTEFIRDDLVKSIADTFINISFGKTIYRYHIEFQTTHDKNIVIRMFRYGFEKAKETLDLTDLTRPVEMEFPNKNKDTQTGNTALPGTGS
;
A
#
# COMPACT_ATOMS: atom_id res chain seq x y z
N MET A 1 -32.52 -27.93 -11.61
CA MET A 1 -31.99 -27.02 -10.57
C MET A 1 -30.53 -26.80 -10.88
N SER A 2 -30.17 -25.60 -11.34
CA SER A 2 -28.77 -25.24 -11.60
C SER A 2 -28.09 -24.98 -10.27
N THR A 3 -27.15 -25.83 -9.87
CA THR A 3 -26.31 -25.60 -8.69
C THR A 3 -25.21 -24.63 -9.08
N GLU A 4 -25.51 -23.34 -9.14
CA GLU A 4 -24.45 -22.34 -9.21
C GLU A 4 -23.72 -22.32 -7.87
N THR A 5 -22.48 -22.82 -7.87
CA THR A 5 -21.59 -22.62 -6.73
C THR A 5 -21.35 -21.12 -6.63
N PRO A 6 -21.62 -20.47 -5.48
CA PRO A 6 -21.46 -19.03 -5.37
C PRO A 6 -20.00 -18.69 -5.69
N ALA A 7 -19.80 -17.87 -6.72
CA ALA A 7 -18.47 -17.40 -7.09
C ALA A 7 -17.86 -16.70 -5.87
N ILE A 8 -16.79 -17.26 -5.32
CA ILE A 8 -16.07 -16.66 -4.20
C ILE A 8 -15.61 -15.28 -4.68
N LYS A 9 -16.13 -14.22 -4.06
CA LYS A 9 -15.66 -12.85 -4.29
C LYS A 9 -14.31 -12.68 -3.62
N MET A 10 -13.26 -13.20 -4.26
CA MET A 10 -11.89 -13.16 -3.76
C MET A 10 -11.45 -11.74 -3.39
N ASP A 11 -11.87 -10.74 -4.18
CA ASP A 11 -11.63 -9.33 -3.90
C ASP A 11 -12.19 -8.88 -2.53
N GLU A 12 -13.43 -9.26 -2.21
CA GLU A 12 -14.07 -8.91 -0.95
C GLU A 12 -13.41 -9.64 0.24
N LEU A 13 -12.97 -10.88 0.04
CA LEU A 13 -12.27 -11.65 1.06
C LEU A 13 -10.88 -11.09 1.36
N LEU A 14 -10.14 -10.71 0.32
CA LEU A 14 -8.84 -10.02 0.47
C LEU A 14 -9.02 -8.68 1.18
N LYS A 15 -10.01 -7.88 0.81
CA LYS A 15 -10.34 -6.61 1.50
C LYS A 15 -10.67 -6.84 2.97
N ARG A 16 -11.45 -7.87 3.30
CA ARG A 16 -11.75 -8.24 4.69
C ARG A 16 -10.50 -8.62 5.47
N LEU A 17 -9.52 -9.30 4.86
CA LEU A 17 -8.28 -9.70 5.52
C LEU A 17 -7.53 -8.53 6.16
N PHE A 18 -7.52 -7.35 5.52
CA PHE A 18 -6.93 -6.12 6.07
C PHE A 18 -7.59 -5.66 7.36
N HIS A 19 -8.81 -6.09 7.63
CA HIS A 19 -9.62 -5.64 8.77
C HIS A 19 -9.75 -6.71 9.87
N LEU A 20 -9.24 -7.94 9.66
CA LEU A 20 -9.49 -9.06 10.58
C LEU A 20 -8.62 -8.99 11.84
N SER A 21 -7.35 -8.62 11.73
CA SER A 21 -6.46 -8.55 12.90
C SER A 21 -5.19 -7.72 12.65
N LYS A 22 -4.73 -7.08 13.72
CA LYS A 22 -3.61 -6.14 13.71
C LYS A 22 -2.27 -6.79 13.34
N LYS A 23 -1.92 -7.92 13.94
CA LYS A 23 -0.61 -8.56 13.79
C LYS A 23 -0.34 -9.04 12.35
N PRO A 24 -1.23 -9.80 11.68
CA PRO A 24 -1.07 -10.15 10.28
C PRO A 24 -1.01 -8.94 9.35
N LEU A 25 -1.77 -7.88 9.64
CA LEU A 25 -1.71 -6.64 8.89
C LEU A 25 -0.32 -5.98 8.99
N ILE A 26 0.22 -5.81 10.19
CA ILE A 26 1.55 -5.25 10.42
C ILE A 26 2.63 -6.07 9.70
N ASN A 27 2.57 -7.40 9.81
CA ASN A 27 3.52 -8.29 9.12
C ASN A 27 3.43 -8.14 7.60
N LEU A 28 2.22 -7.99 7.05
CA LEU A 28 2.01 -7.78 5.63
C LEU A 28 2.57 -6.42 5.16
N LEU A 29 2.34 -5.35 5.92
CA LEU A 29 2.88 -4.02 5.60
C LEU A 29 4.41 -4.03 5.60
N ASN A 30 5.02 -4.61 6.64
CA ASN A 30 6.47 -4.79 6.71
C ASN A 30 7.01 -5.56 5.49
N ALA A 31 6.33 -6.63 5.07
CA ALA A 31 6.75 -7.43 3.91
C ALA A 31 6.54 -6.72 2.56
N LEU A 32 5.46 -5.95 2.39
CA LEU A 32 5.15 -5.25 1.14
C LEU A 32 6.03 -4.03 0.91
N TYR A 33 6.43 -3.33 1.98
CA TYR A 33 7.12 -2.04 1.91
C TYR A 33 8.56 -2.08 2.45
N ASP A 34 9.04 -3.22 2.94
CA ASP A 34 10.36 -3.35 3.60
C ASP A 34 10.48 -2.46 4.86
N ASP A 35 9.41 -2.46 5.66
CA ASP A 35 9.28 -1.71 6.91
C ASP A 35 9.50 -2.58 8.16
N TYR A 36 9.65 -1.93 9.32
CA TYR A 36 9.94 -2.57 10.62
C TYR A 36 8.99 -2.07 11.71
N LEU A 37 7.69 -2.10 11.44
CA LEU A 37 6.65 -1.75 12.40
C LEU A 37 6.49 -2.84 13.46
N ASP A 38 6.33 -2.44 14.71
CA ASP A 38 6.05 -3.34 15.84
C ASP A 38 4.55 -3.53 16.07
N GLU A 39 4.18 -4.64 16.73
CA GLU A 39 2.78 -5.00 17.04
C GLU A 39 2.09 -4.00 18.00
N THR A 40 2.83 -3.11 18.67
CA THR A 40 2.28 -2.03 19.50
C THR A 40 1.74 -0.85 18.67
N ALA A 41 2.15 -0.68 17.42
CA ALA A 41 1.76 0.45 16.56
C ALA A 41 0.23 0.59 16.40
N GLN A 42 -0.36 1.77 16.51
CA GLN A 42 -1.82 1.90 16.38
C GLN A 42 -2.26 1.90 14.91
N VAL A 43 -3.41 1.29 14.61
CA VAL A 43 -3.92 1.13 13.24
C VAL A 43 -5.24 1.90 13.11
N ASP A 44 -5.29 2.79 12.13
CA ASP A 44 -6.49 3.51 11.72
C ASP A 44 -6.70 3.37 10.21
N TYR A 45 -7.95 3.35 9.75
CA TYR A 45 -8.27 3.24 8.32
C TYR A 45 -8.67 4.60 7.78
N GLY A 46 -8.04 5.00 6.67
CA GLY A 46 -8.36 6.25 5.98
C GLY A 46 -9.60 6.12 5.09
N SER A 47 -10.28 7.25 4.85
CA SER A 47 -11.31 7.31 3.80
C SER A 47 -10.73 6.87 2.46
N THR A 48 -11.47 6.02 1.75
CA THR A 48 -11.17 5.54 0.41
C THR A 48 -11.90 6.30 -0.68
N GLU A 49 -12.82 7.20 -0.31
CA GLU A 49 -13.61 7.98 -1.25
C GLU A 49 -13.01 9.36 -1.48
N PHE A 50 -12.90 9.75 -2.75
CA PHE A 50 -12.44 11.07 -3.16
C PHE A 50 -13.32 11.61 -4.27
N ILE A 51 -13.58 12.92 -4.24
CA ILE A 51 -14.18 13.66 -5.34
C ILE A 51 -13.05 14.34 -6.08
N ARG A 52 -12.87 13.94 -7.33
CA ARG A 52 -11.87 14.55 -8.22
C ARG A 52 -12.29 15.97 -8.62
N ASP A 53 -11.34 16.74 -9.14
CA ASP A 53 -11.60 18.10 -9.65
C ASP A 53 -12.66 18.13 -10.78
N ASP A 54 -12.82 17.01 -11.51
CA ASP A 54 -13.88 16.80 -12.51
C ASP A 54 -15.24 16.38 -11.92
N LEU A 55 -15.38 16.45 -10.59
CA LEU A 55 -16.55 16.02 -9.80
C LEU A 55 -16.87 14.52 -9.88
N VAL A 56 -15.98 13.71 -10.45
CA VAL A 56 -16.19 12.27 -10.52
C VAL A 56 -15.69 11.60 -9.25
N LYS A 57 -16.57 10.83 -8.62
CA LYS A 57 -16.23 10.00 -7.45
C LYS A 57 -15.25 8.89 -7.85
N SER A 58 -14.17 8.77 -7.09
CA SER A 58 -13.22 7.66 -7.18
C SER A 58 -13.15 6.94 -5.83
N ILE A 59 -13.01 5.63 -5.85
CA ILE A 59 -12.97 4.78 -4.65
C ILE A 59 -11.70 3.91 -4.73
N ALA A 60 -10.79 4.10 -3.78
CA ALA A 60 -9.61 3.25 -3.59
C ALA A 60 -9.97 1.96 -2.83
N ASP A 61 -9.08 0.97 -2.85
CA ASP A 61 -9.33 -0.27 -2.12
C ASP A 61 -9.08 -0.11 -0.61
N THR A 62 -7.91 0.38 -0.22
CA THR A 62 -7.62 0.60 1.20
C THR A 62 -6.54 1.66 1.46
N PHE A 63 -6.77 2.46 2.50
CA PHE A 63 -5.76 3.33 3.11
C PHE A 63 -5.61 2.97 4.58
N ILE A 64 -4.38 2.80 5.03
CA ILE A 64 -4.05 2.35 6.37
C ILE A 64 -3.04 3.33 6.97
N ASN A 65 -3.41 3.94 8.09
CA ASN A 65 -2.53 4.79 8.87
C ASN A 65 -1.99 3.99 10.04
N ILE A 66 -0.67 3.95 10.19
CA ILE A 66 0.02 3.30 11.30
C ILE A 66 0.72 4.39 12.13
N SER A 67 0.26 4.58 13.36
CA SER A 67 0.93 5.46 14.32
C SER A 67 1.94 4.65 15.12
N PHE A 68 3.24 4.91 14.91
CA PHE A 68 4.32 4.22 15.59
C PHE A 68 5.38 5.21 16.07
N GLY A 69 5.60 5.26 17.38
CA GLY A 69 6.43 6.29 18.01
C GLY A 69 5.85 7.70 17.78
N LYS A 70 6.61 8.57 17.11
CA LYS A 70 6.19 9.93 16.74
C LYS A 70 5.82 10.08 15.26
N THR A 71 5.79 8.97 14.52
CA THR A 71 5.60 8.94 13.07
C THR A 71 4.25 8.33 12.73
N ILE A 72 3.59 8.89 11.72
CA ILE A 72 2.39 8.33 11.10
C ILE A 72 2.77 7.84 9.71
N TYR A 73 2.83 6.52 9.55
CA TYR A 73 3.03 5.86 8.26
C TYR A 73 1.67 5.75 7.55
N ARG A 74 1.62 6.05 6.26
CA ARG A 74 0.38 6.06 5.48
C ARG A 74 0.54 5.12 4.30
N TYR A 75 -0.12 3.97 4.36
CA TYR A 75 -0.07 2.95 3.33
C TYR A 75 -1.30 3.03 2.42
N HIS A 76 -1.05 2.86 1.13
CA HIS A 76 -2.07 2.76 0.10
C HIS A 76 -1.88 1.45 -0.67
N ILE A 77 -2.88 0.57 -0.65
CA ILE A 77 -2.82 -0.69 -1.37
C ILE A 77 -4.02 -0.80 -2.31
N GLU A 78 -3.73 -1.15 -3.56
CA GLU A 78 -4.72 -1.49 -4.58
C GLU A 78 -4.59 -2.96 -4.95
N PHE A 79 -5.70 -3.65 -5.09
CA PHE A 79 -5.78 -5.06 -5.42
C PHE A 79 -6.29 -5.28 -6.82
N GLN A 80 -5.83 -6.38 -7.42
CA GLN A 80 -6.40 -6.93 -8.63
C GLN A 80 -6.25 -8.44 -8.59
N THR A 81 -7.33 -9.16 -8.85
CA THR A 81 -7.32 -10.63 -8.98
C THR A 81 -7.16 -11.07 -10.43
N THR A 82 -7.33 -10.15 -11.37
CA THR A 82 -7.11 -10.31 -12.80
C THR A 82 -6.18 -9.22 -13.30
N HIS A 83 -5.49 -9.45 -14.40
CA HIS A 83 -4.54 -8.47 -14.93
C HIS A 83 -5.29 -7.24 -15.49
N ASP A 84 -5.14 -6.10 -14.84
CA ASP A 84 -5.60 -4.81 -15.30
C ASP A 84 -4.42 -3.83 -15.40
N LYS A 85 -4.20 -3.32 -16.62
CA LYS A 85 -3.11 -2.36 -16.89
C LYS A 85 -3.30 -1.03 -16.15
N ASN A 86 -4.52 -0.73 -15.72
CA ASN A 86 -4.84 0.50 -15.01
C ASN A 86 -4.47 0.47 -13.52
N ILE A 87 -4.02 -0.66 -12.96
CA ILE A 87 -3.63 -0.75 -11.54
C ILE A 87 -2.57 0.29 -11.16
N VAL A 88 -1.58 0.51 -12.03
CA VAL A 88 -0.50 1.48 -11.78
C VAL A 88 -1.05 2.91 -11.79
N ILE A 89 -2.01 3.19 -12.67
CA ILE A 89 -2.68 4.49 -12.73
C ILE A 89 -3.51 4.72 -11.47
N ARG A 90 -4.22 3.71 -10.96
CA ARG A 90 -4.98 3.81 -9.71
C ARG A 90 -4.07 4.04 -8.51
N MET A 91 -2.99 3.26 -8.38
CA MET A 91 -2.00 3.41 -7.32
C MET A 91 -1.43 4.85 -7.29
N PHE A 92 -0.98 5.34 -8.45
CA PHE A 92 -0.46 6.70 -8.54
C PHE A 92 -1.53 7.75 -8.24
N ARG A 93 -2.69 7.69 -8.91
CA ARG A 93 -3.74 8.69 -8.81
C ARG A 93 -4.26 8.81 -7.38
N TYR A 94 -4.65 7.70 -6.77
CA TYR A 94 -5.28 7.74 -5.46
C TYR A 94 -4.29 8.05 -4.36
N GLY A 95 -3.05 7.56 -4.47
CA GLY A 95 -1.97 8.00 -3.60
C GLY A 95 -1.77 9.51 -3.68
N PHE A 96 -1.75 10.09 -4.88
CA PHE A 96 -1.55 11.52 -5.07
C PHE A 96 -2.68 12.35 -4.46
N GLU A 97 -3.95 11.95 -4.67
CA GLU A 97 -5.08 12.62 -4.01
C GLU A 97 -4.97 12.54 -2.48
N LYS A 98 -4.51 11.41 -1.94
CA LYS A 98 -4.30 11.27 -0.50
C LYS A 98 -3.17 12.15 0.03
N ALA A 99 -2.07 12.26 -0.72
CA ALA A 99 -0.96 13.13 -0.39
C ALA A 99 -1.38 14.61 -0.34
N LYS A 100 -2.28 15.03 -1.24
CA LYS A 100 -2.86 16.39 -1.23
C LYS A 100 -3.61 16.70 0.06
N GLU A 101 -4.29 15.74 0.68
CA GLU A 101 -4.98 15.94 1.97
C GLU A 101 -4.02 16.28 3.11
N THR A 102 -2.73 15.94 2.97
CA THR A 102 -1.71 16.22 3.99
C THR A 102 -0.96 17.54 3.77
N LEU A 103 -1.26 18.25 2.68
CA LEU A 103 -0.61 19.53 2.40
C LEU A 103 -0.97 20.57 3.44
N ASP A 104 0.05 21.19 4.02
CA ASP A 104 -0.13 22.43 4.75
C ASP A 104 -0.21 23.59 3.74
N LEU A 105 -1.43 24.04 3.45
CA LEU A 105 -1.65 25.14 2.51
C LEU A 105 -1.06 26.47 2.99
N THR A 106 -0.62 26.55 4.25
CA THR A 106 0.06 27.73 4.80
C THR A 106 1.57 27.69 4.58
N ASP A 107 2.15 26.52 4.28
CA ASP A 107 3.57 26.33 4.00
C ASP A 107 3.78 25.35 2.83
N LEU A 108 3.68 25.87 1.61
CA LEU A 108 3.90 25.12 0.37
C LEU A 108 5.38 24.85 0.06
N THR A 109 6.31 25.24 0.94
CA THR A 109 7.74 25.00 0.72
C THR A 109 8.16 23.59 1.13
N ARG A 110 7.33 22.90 1.93
CA ARG A 110 7.59 21.53 2.36
C ARG A 110 7.18 20.54 1.27
N PRO A 111 8.09 19.65 0.85
CA PRO A 111 7.71 18.59 -0.07
C PRO A 111 6.76 17.61 0.61
N VAL A 112 5.79 17.11 -0.15
CA VAL A 112 5.05 15.90 0.22
C VAL A 112 5.71 14.73 -0.48
N GLU A 113 6.23 13.80 0.30
CA GLU A 113 6.94 12.63 -0.20
C GLU A 113 5.95 11.48 -0.42
N MET A 114 6.12 10.81 -1.55
CA MET A 114 5.36 9.62 -1.91
C MET A 114 6.34 8.53 -2.32
N GLU A 115 6.32 7.42 -1.58
CA GLU A 115 7.17 6.28 -1.84
C GLU A 115 6.39 5.18 -2.55
N PHE A 116 6.98 4.62 -3.60
CA PHE A 116 6.45 3.46 -4.30
C PHE A 116 7.25 2.22 -3.89
N PRO A 117 6.58 1.09 -3.62
CA PRO A 117 7.27 -0.13 -3.21
C PRO A 117 8.27 -0.57 -4.28
N ASN A 118 9.52 -0.78 -3.88
CA ASN A 118 10.59 -1.14 -4.81
C ASN A 118 10.68 -2.66 -4.96
N LYS A 119 10.28 -3.17 -6.13
CA LYS A 119 10.29 -4.61 -6.44
C LYS A 119 11.69 -5.26 -6.54
N ASN A 120 12.77 -4.47 -6.55
CA ASN A 120 14.10 -4.92 -6.98
C ASN A 120 15.15 -5.07 -5.86
N LYS A 121 14.78 -5.07 -4.57
CA LYS A 121 15.77 -5.27 -3.50
C LYS A 121 16.30 -6.71 -3.39
N ASP A 122 15.55 -7.70 -3.87
CA ASP A 122 15.96 -9.12 -3.83
C ASP A 122 16.94 -9.55 -4.95
N THR A 123 17.19 -8.70 -5.96
CA THR A 123 18.08 -9.04 -7.08
C THR A 123 19.51 -8.52 -6.94
N GLN A 124 19.88 -7.89 -5.82
CA GLN A 124 21.23 -7.34 -5.61
C GLN A 124 22.13 -8.12 -4.63
N THR A 125 21.69 -9.24 -4.04
CA THR A 125 22.55 -10.06 -3.15
C THR A 125 23.27 -11.22 -3.85
N GLY A 126 23.29 -11.24 -5.18
CA GLY A 126 23.88 -12.32 -5.99
C GLY A 126 25.31 -12.10 -6.50
N ASN A 127 26.11 -11.21 -5.90
CA ASN A 127 27.50 -11.01 -6.34
C ASN A 127 28.49 -10.98 -5.16
N THR A 128 28.63 -12.11 -4.48
CA THR A 128 29.86 -12.42 -3.74
C THR A 128 30.89 -12.94 -4.74
N ALA A 129 31.78 -12.05 -5.18
CA ALA A 129 33.00 -12.44 -5.88
C ALA A 129 33.78 -13.44 -5.00
N LEU A 130 34.03 -14.63 -5.54
CA LEU A 130 34.94 -15.62 -4.96
C LEU A 130 36.36 -15.02 -4.85
N PRO A 131 37.08 -15.23 -3.74
CA PRO A 131 38.44 -14.74 -3.61
C PRO A 131 39.37 -15.56 -4.53
N GLY A 132 40.28 -14.83 -5.18
CA GLY A 132 41.14 -15.30 -6.25
C GLY A 132 42.00 -16.53 -5.92
N THR A 133 42.26 -17.32 -6.96
CA THR A 133 43.42 -18.20 -7.00
C THR A 133 44.57 -17.42 -7.61
N GLY A 134 45.56 -17.11 -6.78
CA GLY A 134 46.84 -16.61 -7.24
C GLY A 134 47.61 -17.70 -7.96
N SER A 135 48.31 -17.30 -9.02
CA SER A 135 49.51 -17.95 -9.56
C SER A 135 50.37 -16.86 -10.17
#